data_AF-A0A261F8S4-F1
#
_entry.id   AF-A0A261F8S4-F1
#
_cell.length_a   1.000
_cell.length_b   1.000
_cell.length_c   1.000
_cell.angle_alpha   90.00
_cell.angle_beta   90.00
_cell.angle_gamma   90.00
#
_symmetry.space_group_name_H-M   'P 1'
#
loop_
_entity.id
_entity.type
_entity.pdbx_description
1 polymer ?
#
loop_
_entity_poly.entity_id
_entity_poly.type
_entity_poly.pdbx_seq_one_letter_code
_entity_poly.pdbx_strand_id
1 'polypeptide(L)'
;MMLEAVRVALDPTPTQERLLVAHAGAARFAFNAGLAHVKAMIDVRGKPEWSLYALRRWWNANKDTLAVDGSGVPWWRENSKEAYNSGLEALSNALRTGRKAAGGDAGAVALASPGSGRRIGQHPGSHTRPAHTV
;
A
#
# COMPACT_ATOMS: atom_id res chain seq x y z
N MET A 1 38.09 -12.41 8.66
CA MET A 1 37.63 -11.57 7.54
C MET A 1 36.85 -10.41 8.14
N MET A 2 37.24 -9.17 7.89
CA MET A 2 36.59 -7.96 8.41
C MET A 2 35.64 -7.41 7.35
N LEU A 3 34.39 -7.13 7.72
CA LEU A 3 33.40 -6.49 6.84
C LEU A 3 33.27 -5.03 7.26
N GLU A 4 33.51 -4.11 6.33
CA GLU A 4 33.27 -2.68 6.53
C GLU A 4 31.93 -2.27 5.92
N ALA A 5 31.16 -1.44 6.63
CA ALA A 5 29.92 -0.88 6.13
C ALA A 5 30.16 0.54 5.61
N VAL A 6 29.91 0.76 4.32
CA VAL A 6 30.05 2.07 3.67
C VAL A 6 28.66 2.67 3.46
N ARG A 7 28.46 3.92 3.88
CA ARG A 7 27.26 4.72 3.57
C ARG A 7 27.56 5.67 2.43
N VAL A 8 26.87 5.51 1.31
CA VAL A 8 27.02 6.36 0.12
C VAL A 8 25.70 7.09 -0.14
N ALA A 9 25.77 8.38 -0.50
CA ALA A 9 24.60 9.13 -0.93
C ALA A 9 24.17 8.66 -2.33
N LEU A 10 22.86 8.55 -2.56
CA LEU A 10 22.33 8.05 -3.83
C LEU A 10 22.40 9.09 -4.98
N ASP A 11 22.50 10.38 -4.65
CA ASP A 11 22.56 11.54 -5.56
C ASP A 11 21.64 11.43 -6.81
N PRO A 12 20.31 11.27 -6.61
CA PRO A 12 19.38 11.11 -7.72
C PRO A 12 19.23 12.40 -8.53
N THR A 13 19.18 12.28 -9.85
CA THR A 13 18.71 13.37 -10.72
C THR A 13 17.26 13.76 -10.36
N PRO A 14 16.81 14.99 -10.65
CA PRO A 14 15.43 15.41 -10.39
C PRO A 14 14.37 14.47 -10.98
N THR A 15 14.67 13.82 -12.12
CA THR A 15 13.78 12.79 -12.71
C THR A 15 13.75 11.51 -11.87
N GLN A 16 14.90 11.05 -11.38
CA GLN A 16 14.95 9.89 -10.49
C GLN A 16 14.26 10.16 -9.16
N GLU A 17 14.38 11.36 -8.59
CA GLU A 17 13.64 11.76 -7.39
C GLU A 17 12.13 11.64 -7.59
N ARG A 18 11.61 12.18 -8.70
CA ARG A 18 10.17 12.07 -9.04
C ARG A 18 9.73 10.61 -9.15
N LEU A 19 10.52 9.77 -9.82
CA LEU A 19 10.22 8.34 -9.95
C LEU A 19 10.24 7.61 -8.59
N LEU A 20 11.21 7.92 -7.73
CA LEU A 20 11.29 7.35 -6.37
C LEU A 20 10.04 7.70 -5.56
N VAL A 21 9.63 8.98 -5.59
CA VAL A 21 8.42 9.42 -4.88
C VAL A 21 7.16 8.81 -5.49
N ALA A 22 7.08 8.71 -6.83
CA ALA A 22 5.96 8.07 -7.53
C ALA A 22 5.82 6.60 -7.11
N HIS A 23 6.92 5.84 -7.11
CA HIS A 23 6.92 4.43 -6.69
C HIS A 23 6.56 4.26 -5.22
N ALA A 24 7.08 5.11 -4.33
CA ALA A 24 6.69 5.11 -2.92
C ALA A 24 5.19 5.43 -2.75
N GLY A 25 4.67 6.38 -3.53
CA GLY A 25 3.25 6.71 -3.59
C GLY A 25 2.39 5.54 -4.07
N ALA A 26 2.80 4.84 -5.12
CA ALA A 26 2.13 3.66 -5.65
C ALA A 26 2.10 2.51 -4.63
N ALA A 27 3.20 2.28 -3.90
CA ALA A 27 3.25 1.30 -2.83
C ALA A 27 2.27 1.64 -1.70
N ARG A 28 2.25 2.90 -1.25
CA ARG A 28 1.30 3.38 -0.23
C ARG A 28 -0.15 3.25 -0.70
N PHE A 29 -0.41 3.54 -1.96
CA PHE A 29 -1.75 3.41 -2.56
C PHE A 29 -2.23 1.95 -2.51
N ALA A 30 -1.43 1.00 -3.00
CA ALA A 30 -1.79 -0.42 -2.97
C ALA A 30 -2.00 -0.95 -1.54
N PHE A 31 -1.16 -0.53 -0.59
CA PHE A 31 -1.35 -0.86 0.83
C PHE A 31 -2.72 -0.40 1.33
N ASN A 32 -3.06 0.88 1.11
CA ASN A 32 -4.31 1.45 1.60
C ASN A 32 -5.54 0.84 0.92
N ALA A 33 -5.49 0.64 -0.40
CA ALA A 33 -6.56 0.00 -1.15
C ALA A 33 -6.77 -1.45 -0.68
N GLY A 34 -5.69 -2.22 -0.51
CA GLY A 34 -5.76 -3.57 0.04
C GLY A 34 -6.30 -3.60 1.47
N LEU A 35 -5.92 -2.64 2.32
CA LEU A 35 -6.43 -2.53 3.68
C LEU A 35 -7.93 -2.25 3.70
N ALA A 36 -8.41 -1.36 2.84
CA ALA A 36 -9.84 -1.07 2.70
C ALA A 36 -10.62 -2.32 2.24
N HIS A 37 -10.09 -3.06 1.27
CA HIS A 37 -10.67 -4.32 0.81
C HIS A 37 -10.78 -5.36 1.93
N VAL A 38 -9.70 -5.56 2.70
CA VAL A 38 -9.69 -6.50 3.82
C VAL A 38 -10.68 -6.09 4.91
N LYS A 39 -10.77 -4.80 5.25
CA LYS A 39 -11.76 -4.28 6.21
C LYS A 39 -13.19 -4.58 5.75
N ALA A 40 -13.50 -4.30 4.49
CA ALA A 40 -14.83 -4.59 3.92
C ALA A 40 -15.19 -6.08 4.01
N MET A 41 -14.23 -6.99 3.79
CA MET A 41 -14.46 -8.44 3.95
C MET A 41 -14.76 -8.84 5.41
N ILE A 42 -14.10 -8.21 6.37
CA ILE A 42 -14.34 -8.44 7.80
C ILE A 42 -15.73 -7.95 8.20
N ASP A 43 -16.12 -6.76 7.73
CA ASP A 43 -17.40 -6.14 8.07
C ASP A 43 -18.60 -6.98 7.63
N VAL A 44 -18.49 -7.67 6.48
CA VAL A 44 -19.52 -8.61 6.00
C VAL A 44 -19.43 -10.01 6.64
N ARG A 45 -18.66 -10.16 7.74
CA ARG A 45 -18.34 -11.43 8.42
C ARG A 45 -17.77 -12.51 7.49
N GLY A 46 -17.14 -12.09 6.39
CA GLY A 46 -16.41 -12.97 5.50
C GLY A 46 -15.15 -13.52 6.18
N LYS A 47 -14.55 -14.55 5.55
CA LYS A 47 -13.20 -14.98 5.89
C LYS A 47 -12.22 -14.17 5.04
N PRO A 48 -11.58 -13.11 5.58
CA PRO A 48 -10.69 -12.28 4.80
C PRO A 48 -9.45 -13.06 4.36
N GLU A 49 -9.19 -13.07 3.06
CA GLU A 49 -7.97 -13.62 2.49
C GLU A 49 -6.94 -12.51 2.30
N TRP A 50 -5.97 -12.44 3.20
CA TRP A 50 -4.94 -11.40 3.21
C TRP A 50 -3.52 -11.92 2.96
N SER A 51 -3.39 -13.17 2.49
CA SER A 51 -2.09 -13.64 2.00
C SER A 51 -1.63 -12.76 0.84
N LEU A 52 -0.31 -12.54 0.71
CA LEU A 52 0.26 -11.79 -0.41
C LEU A 52 -0.29 -12.28 -1.77
N TYR A 53 -0.44 -13.60 -1.94
CA TYR A 53 -1.01 -14.17 -3.14
C TYR A 53 -2.47 -13.73 -3.39
N ALA A 54 -3.32 -13.78 -2.36
CA ALA A 54 -4.71 -13.32 -2.47
C ALA A 54 -4.80 -11.82 -2.78
N LEU A 55 -4.00 -11.01 -2.08
CA LEU A 55 -3.96 -9.56 -2.29
C LEU A 55 -3.47 -9.20 -3.71
N ARG A 56 -2.47 -9.89 -4.24
CA ARG A 56 -1.99 -9.70 -5.63
C ARG A 56 -3.06 -10.08 -6.65
N ARG A 57 -3.79 -11.17 -6.40
CA ARG A 57 -4.88 -11.62 -7.28
C ARG A 57 -6.00 -10.58 -7.32
N TRP A 58 -6.40 -10.08 -6.15
CA TRP A 58 -7.38 -9.00 -6.04
C TRP A 58 -6.90 -7.72 -6.72
N TRP A 59 -5.67 -7.28 -6.45
CA TRP A 59 -5.10 -6.09 -7.08
C TRP A 59 -5.11 -6.20 -8.61
N ASN A 60 -4.63 -7.31 -9.17
CA ASN A 60 -4.59 -7.50 -10.62
C ASN A 60 -5.98 -7.46 -11.27
N ALA A 61 -7.02 -7.91 -10.57
CA ALA A 61 -8.39 -7.85 -11.06
C ALA A 61 -9.02 -6.45 -10.96
N ASN A 62 -8.49 -5.56 -10.11
CA ASN A 62 -9.13 -4.28 -9.79
C ASN A 62 -8.27 -3.04 -10.12
N LYS A 63 -6.98 -3.18 -10.44
CA LYS A 63 -6.09 -2.02 -10.66
C LYS A 63 -6.53 -1.10 -11.80
N ASP A 64 -7.21 -1.64 -12.81
CA ASP A 64 -7.73 -0.86 -13.94
C ASP A 64 -8.93 0.01 -13.56
N THR A 65 -9.55 -0.23 -12.39
CA THR A 65 -10.62 0.62 -11.85
C THR A 65 -10.17 1.43 -10.65
N LEU A 66 -9.30 0.88 -9.80
CA LEU A 66 -8.81 1.55 -8.59
C LEU A 66 -7.79 2.64 -8.89
N ALA A 67 -6.86 2.38 -9.80
CA ALA A 67 -5.73 3.26 -10.09
C ALA A 67 -5.93 4.00 -11.42
N VAL A 68 -7.05 4.72 -11.49
CA VAL A 68 -7.41 5.63 -12.58
C VAL A 68 -7.35 7.07 -12.12
N ASP A 69 -7.18 8.02 -13.03
CA ASP A 69 -7.26 9.45 -12.72
C ASP A 69 -8.69 9.99 -12.80
N GLY A 70 -8.86 11.32 -12.66
CA GLY A 70 -10.18 11.96 -12.73
C GLY A 70 -10.90 11.80 -14.08
N SER A 71 -10.19 11.40 -15.13
CA SER A 71 -10.75 11.11 -16.45
C SER A 71 -11.00 9.61 -16.68
N GLY A 72 -10.66 8.75 -15.72
CA GLY A 72 -10.78 7.30 -15.84
C GLY A 72 -9.58 6.63 -16.52
N VAL A 73 -8.49 7.36 -16.80
CA VAL A 73 -7.30 6.80 -17.44
C VAL A 73 -6.43 6.08 -16.40
N PRO A 74 -6.04 4.81 -16.62
CA PRO A 74 -5.19 4.09 -15.67
C PRO A 74 -3.79 4.70 -15.55
N TRP A 75 -3.41 5.17 -14.36
CA TRP A 75 -2.07 5.69 -14.08
C TRP A 75 -1.13 4.60 -13.54
N TRP A 76 -1.63 3.39 -13.24
CA TRP A 76 -0.79 2.38 -12.58
C TRP A 76 0.42 1.95 -13.41
N ARG A 77 0.35 2.12 -14.74
CA ARG A 77 1.41 1.79 -15.71
C ARG A 77 2.63 2.70 -15.61
N GLU A 78 2.49 3.87 -14.99
CA GLU A 78 3.59 4.81 -14.76
C GLU A 78 4.58 4.32 -13.69
N ASN A 79 4.20 3.30 -12.90
CA ASN A 79 5.03 2.76 -11.83
C ASN A 79 5.40 1.30 -12.08
N SER A 80 6.53 0.89 -11.51
CA SER A 80 6.93 -0.51 -11.50
C SER A 80 5.85 -1.38 -10.83
N LYS A 81 5.61 -2.57 -11.37
CA LYS A 81 4.76 -3.59 -10.73
C LYS A 81 5.21 -3.90 -9.30
N GLU A 82 6.51 -3.79 -9.03
CA GLU A 82 7.09 -4.09 -7.73
C GLU A 82 6.70 -3.06 -6.67
N ALA A 83 6.43 -1.80 -7.03
CA ALA A 83 5.94 -0.81 -6.09
C ALA A 83 4.64 -1.28 -5.42
N TYR A 84 3.68 -1.75 -6.22
CA TYR A 84 2.42 -2.30 -5.70
C TYR A 84 2.64 -3.60 -4.94
N ASN A 85 3.51 -4.49 -5.45
CA ASN A 85 3.83 -5.76 -4.78
C ASN A 85 4.39 -5.54 -3.37
N SER A 86 5.34 -4.60 -3.21
CA SER A 86 5.91 -4.24 -1.91
C SER A 86 4.87 -3.66 -0.94
N GLY A 87 3.94 -2.83 -1.44
CA GLY A 87 2.82 -2.32 -0.63
C GLY A 87 1.89 -3.42 -0.12
N LEU A 88 1.51 -4.36 -0.99
CA LEU A 88 0.67 -5.51 -0.62
C LEU A 88 1.40 -6.50 0.30
N GLU A 89 2.71 -6.67 0.12
CA GLU A 89 3.54 -7.49 1.00
C GLU A 89 3.62 -6.90 2.40
N ALA A 90 3.85 -5.58 2.51
CA ALA A 90 3.81 -4.87 3.78
C ALA A 90 2.46 -5.05 4.49
N LEU A 91 1.34 -4.98 3.76
CA LEU A 91 0.01 -5.23 4.31
C LEU A 91 -0.16 -6.67 4.81
N SER A 92 0.18 -7.67 3.98
CA SER A 92 0.14 -9.09 4.34
C SER A 92 0.95 -9.36 5.61
N ASN A 93 2.14 -8.76 5.72
CA ASN A 93 3.00 -8.89 6.89
C ASN A 93 2.39 -8.23 8.13
N ALA A 94 1.87 -7.01 8.01
CA ALA A 94 1.25 -6.28 9.12
C ALA A 94 0.01 -7.00 9.69
N LEU A 95 -0.83 -7.57 8.83
CA LEU A 95 -2.00 -8.34 9.25
C LEU A 95 -1.61 -9.67 9.92
N ARG A 96 -0.54 -10.31 9.44
CA ARG A 96 0.02 -11.52 10.06
C ARG A 96 0.60 -11.25 11.44
N THR A 97 1.32 -10.14 11.64
CA THR A 97 1.90 -9.78 12.95
C THR A 97 0.83 -9.28 13.92
N GLY A 98 -0.14 -8.48 13.46
CA GLY A 98 -1.26 -8.01 14.28
C GLY A 98 -2.09 -9.16 14.85
N ARG A 99 -2.30 -10.24 14.09
CA ARG A 99 -2.97 -11.45 14.58
C ARG A 99 -2.17 -12.21 15.63
N LYS A 100 -0.83 -12.22 15.54
CA LYS A 100 0.04 -12.82 16.57
C LYS A 100 -0.01 -12.03 17.88
N ALA A 101 -0.03 -10.69 17.80
CA ALA A 101 -0.14 -9.83 18.97
C ALA A 101 -1.49 -9.94 19.68
N ALA A 102 -2.59 -10.23 18.98
CA ALA A 102 -3.90 -10.43 19.59
C ALA A 102 -4.10 -11.79 20.29
N GLY A 103 -3.11 -12.71 20.20
CA GLY A 103 -3.13 -14.04 20.82
C GLY A 103 -2.29 -14.18 22.09
N GLY A 104 -1.64 -13.11 22.54
CA GLY A 104 -0.98 -13.00 23.84
C GLY A 104 -1.26 -11.62 24.41
N ASP A 105 -1.47 -11.51 25.72
CA ASP A 105 -2.01 -10.32 26.39
C ASP A 105 -1.33 -8.98 26.01
N ALA A 106 -1.85 -8.31 24.98
CA ALA A 106 -1.62 -6.90 24.68
C ALA A 106 -2.72 -6.40 23.75
N GLY A 107 -3.62 -5.59 24.31
CA GLY A 107 -4.72 -4.97 23.59
C GLY A 107 -4.28 -4.15 22.38
N ALA A 108 -5.04 -4.31 21.30
CA ALA A 108 -5.18 -3.38 20.16
C ALA A 108 -3.90 -2.64 19.73
N VAL A 109 -3.09 -3.29 18.88
CA VAL A 109 -2.20 -2.52 17.99
C VAL A 109 -3.10 -1.74 17.03
N ALA A 110 -3.30 -0.46 17.33
CA ALA A 110 -3.88 0.49 16.42
C ALA A 110 -3.09 0.45 15.11
N LEU A 111 -3.70 -0.08 14.04
CA LEU A 111 -3.26 0.09 12.66
C LEU A 111 -3.48 1.57 12.27
N ALA A 112 -2.79 2.46 12.96
CA ALA A 112 -2.76 3.88 12.68
C ALA A 112 -1.72 4.10 11.58
N SER A 113 -2.18 4.61 10.43
CA SER A 113 -1.29 5.26 9.48
C SER A 113 -0.57 6.42 10.21
N PRO A 114 0.76 6.55 10.13
CA PRO A 114 1.41 7.72 10.68
C PRO A 114 0.99 8.94 9.84
N GLY A 115 0.26 9.86 10.46
CA GLY A 115 0.00 11.22 9.98
C GLY A 115 -0.95 11.38 8.80
N SER A 116 -2.23 11.63 9.10
CA SER A 116 -2.97 12.78 8.55
C SER A 116 -4.33 12.85 9.27
N GLY A 117 -4.46 13.83 10.15
CA GLY A 117 -5.72 14.15 10.82
C GLY A 117 -6.73 14.69 9.82
N ARG A 118 -7.46 13.80 9.16
CA ARG A 118 -8.79 14.09 8.61
C ARG A 118 -9.57 12.79 8.67
N ARG A 119 -10.74 12.82 9.32
CA ARG A 119 -11.71 11.72 9.27
C ARG A 119 -11.86 11.29 7.81
N ILE A 120 -11.33 10.13 7.47
CA ILE A 120 -11.64 9.46 6.21
C ILE A 120 -13.06 8.94 6.41
N GLY A 121 -14.02 9.84 6.17
CA GLY A 121 -15.39 9.45 5.96
C GLY A 121 -15.40 8.37 4.89
N GLN A 122 -16.23 7.36 5.10
CA GLN A 122 -16.59 6.39 4.09
C GLN A 122 -17.05 7.16 2.85
N HIS A 123 -16.18 7.32 1.86
CA HIS A 123 -16.48 7.95 0.59
C HIS A 123 -15.95 7.03 -0.51
N PRO A 124 -16.81 6.58 -1.44
CA PRO A 124 -16.36 5.85 -2.61
C PRO A 124 -15.64 6.85 -3.53
N GLY A 125 -14.33 7.05 -3.37
CA GLY A 125 -13.67 8.11 -4.14
C GLY A 125 -12.25 8.52 -3.75
N SER A 126 -11.37 7.59 -3.42
CA SER A 126 -9.92 7.88 -3.47
C SER A 126 -9.30 7.27 -4.73
N HIS A 127 -9.88 7.57 -5.88
CA HIS A 127 -9.28 7.35 -7.22
C HIS A 127 -8.31 8.51 -7.56
N THR A 128 -7.87 9.28 -6.57
CA THR A 128 -7.01 10.43 -6.80
C THR A 128 -5.57 9.97 -6.93
N ARG A 129 -5.03 10.15 -8.14
CA ARG A 129 -3.59 10.05 -8.46
C ARG A 129 -2.79 10.69 -7.31
N PRO A 130 -1.83 9.99 -6.69
CA PRO A 130 -0.97 10.62 -5.70
C PRO A 130 -0.26 11.82 -6.36
N ALA A 131 -0.20 12.94 -5.64
CA ALA A 131 0.27 14.25 -6.12
C ALA A 131 1.71 14.27 -6.70
N HIS A 132 2.39 13.13 -6.71
CA HIS A 132 3.77 12.94 -7.15
C HIS A 132 3.94 11.87 -8.23
N THR A 133 2.85 11.40 -8.84
CA THR A 133 2.96 10.64 -10.08
C THR A 133 3.02 11.68 -11.18
N VAL A 134 4.21 12.02 -11.67
CA VAL A 134 4.48 12.84 -12.86
C VAL A 134 5.71 12.26 -13.53
#